data_AF-A0A9N7LUV1-F1
#
_entry.id   AF-A0A9N7LUV1-F1
#
_cell.length_a   1.000
_cell.length_b   1.000
_cell.length_c   1.000
_cell.angle_alpha   90.00
_cell.angle_beta   90.00
_cell.angle_gamma   90.00
#
_symmetry.space_group_name_H-M   'P 1'
#
loop_
_entity.id
_entity.type
_entity.pdbx_description
1 polymer ?
#
loop_
_entity_poly.entity_id
_entity_poly.type
_entity_poly.pdbx_seq_one_letter_code
_entity_poly.pdbx_strand_id
1 'polypeptide(L)' 'MAAPLVLDVARLLSMARMRGAQGVVGELGFFFKEPWGSSTHSLAAQYEALHQWANSFSTPDSAEL' A
#
# COMPACT_ATOMS: atom_id res chain seq x y z
N MET A 1 13.16 -9.45 -12.61
CA MET A 1 13.37 -8.78 -11.30
C MET A 1 12.03 -8.64 -10.57
N ALA A 2 11.41 -9.76 -10.16
CA ALA A 2 10.13 -9.74 -9.43
C ALA A 2 10.28 -10.07 -7.94
N ALA A 3 11.34 -10.81 -7.57
CA ALA A 3 11.63 -11.18 -6.19
C ALA A 3 11.58 -10.03 -5.17
N PRO A 4 12.16 -8.83 -5.42
CA PRO A 4 12.05 -7.73 -4.46
C PRO A 4 10.61 -7.21 -4.33
N LEU A 5 9.87 -7.08 -5.45
CA LEU A 5 8.50 -6.56 -5.45
C LEU A 5 7.53 -7.48 -4.69
N VAL A 6 7.72 -8.79 -4.75
CA VAL A 6 6.90 -9.75 -4.01
C VAL A 6 7.06 -9.57 -2.50
N LEU A 7 8.27 -9.30 -2.03
CA LEU A 7 8.52 -9.03 -0.60
C LEU A 7 7.84 -7.74 -0.14
N ASP A 8 7.84 -6.71 -0.99
CA ASP A 8 7.21 -5.43 -0.67
C ASP A 8 5.69 -5.58 -0.55
N VAL A 9 5.05 -6.26 -1.52
CA VAL A 9 3.62 -6.56 -1.47
C VAL A 9 3.27 -7.38 -0.23
N ALA A 10 4.05 -8.41 0.11
CA ALA A 10 3.80 -9.24 1.28
C ALA A 10 3.87 -8.45 2.60
N ARG A 11 4.87 -7.56 2.73
CA ARG A 11 5.02 -6.69 3.92
C ARG A 11 3.86 -5.71 4.05
N LEU A 12 3.51 -5.04 2.96
CA LEU A 12 2.41 -4.06 2.95
C LEU A 12 1.06 -4.73 3.26
N LEU A 13 0.78 -5.90 2.68
CA LEU A 13 -0.42 -6.68 2.99
C LEU A 13 -0.45 -7.15 4.44
N SER A 14 0.69 -7.56 5.00
CA SER A 14 0.77 -7.94 6.42
C SER A 14 0.41 -6.76 7.33
N MET A 15 0.92 -5.56 7.04
CA MET A 15 0.59 -4.35 7.79
C MET A 15 -0.89 -3.97 7.65
N ALA A 16 -1.43 -4.05 6.43
CA ALA A 16 -2.85 -3.79 6.18
C ALA A 16 -3.75 -4.76 6.95
N ARG A 17 -3.40 -6.05 6.96
CA ARG A 17 -4.12 -7.09 7.71
C ARG A 17 -4.11 -6.82 9.21
N MET A 18 -2.97 -6.41 9.77
CA MET A 18 -2.88 -6.08 11.20
C MET A 18 -3.80 -4.92 11.61
N ARG A 19 -4.15 -4.04 10.67
CA ARG A 19 -5.10 -2.94 10.87
C ARG A 19 -6.54 -3.27 10.48
N GLY A 20 -6.84 -4.54 10.20
CA GLY A 20 -8.18 -5.00 9.88
C GLY A 20 -8.62 -4.75 8.44
N ALA A 21 -7.71 -4.44 7.52
CA ALA A 21 -8.06 -4.33 6.10
C ALA A 21 -8.56 -5.68 5.56
N GLN A 22 -9.64 -5.62 4.77
CA GLN A 22 -10.28 -6.77 4.14
C GLN A 22 -10.64 -6.44 2.69
N GLY A 23 -10.66 -7.47 1.84
CA GLY A 23 -11.00 -7.30 0.42
C GLY A 23 -9.84 -6.74 -0.41
N VAL A 24 -10.17 -6.05 -1.51
CA VAL A 24 -9.20 -5.49 -2.44
C VAL A 24 -8.51 -4.27 -1.82
N VAL A 25 -7.18 -4.25 -1.83
CA VAL A 25 -6.35 -3.11 -1.39
C VAL A 25 -5.90 -2.33 -2.62
N GLY A 26 -6.66 -1.32 -3.02
CA GLY A 26 -6.45 -0.57 -4.27
C GLY A 26 -5.13 0.19 -4.32
N GLU A 27 -4.57 0.53 -3.16
CA GLU A 27 -3.30 1.24 -3.00
C GLU A 27 -2.08 0.40 -3.42
N LEU A 28 -2.23 -0.93 -3.50
CA LEU A 28 -1.20 -1.82 -4.05
C LEU A 28 -1.22 -1.89 -5.59
N GLY A 29 -2.12 -1.15 -6.25
CA GLY A 29 -2.25 -1.15 -7.71
C GLY A 29 -0.95 -0.80 -8.45
N PHE A 30 -0.05 -0.01 -7.83
CA PHE A 30 1.28 0.32 -8.37
C PHE A 30 2.12 -0.91 -8.74
N PHE A 31 1.97 -2.04 -8.05
CA PHE A 31 2.74 -3.26 -8.29
C PHE A 31 2.19 -4.12 -9.44
N PHE A 32 1.01 -3.79 -9.97
CA PHE A 32 0.29 -4.63 -10.92
C PHE A 32 0.06 -3.91 -12.25
N LYS A 33 0.17 -4.66 -13.35
CA LYS A 33 -0.14 -4.15 -14.69
C LYS A 33 -1.64 -3.86 -14.87
N GLU A 34 -2.49 -4.62 -14.20
CA GLU A 34 -3.95 -4.49 -14.21
C GLU A 34 -4.45 -4.38 -12.76
N PRO A 35 -4.43 -3.16 -12.18
CA PRO A 35 -4.79 -2.96 -10.78
C PRO A 35 -6.30 -3.09 -10.58
N TRP A 36 -6.70 -3.73 -9.48
CA TRP A 36 -8.09 -3.79 -9.04
C TRP A 36 -8.38 -2.76 -7.97
N GLY A 37 -9.61 -2.25 -7.93
CA GLY A 37 -10.02 -1.27 -6.90
C GLY A 37 -9.41 0.12 -7.04
N SER A 38 -8.77 0.43 -8.18
CA SER A 38 -8.27 1.76 -8.51
C SER A 38 -8.67 2.14 -9.93
N SER A 39 -9.26 3.31 -10.11
CA SER A 39 -9.58 3.89 -11.43
C SER A 39 -8.44 4.73 -11.99
N THR A 40 -7.32 4.82 -11.28
CA THR A 40 -6.18 5.67 -11.63
C THR A 40 -5.19 4.87 -12.48
N HIS A 41 -5.01 5.26 -13.75
CA HIS A 41 -4.00 4.67 -14.65
C HIS A 41 -2.66 5.43 -14.65
N SER A 42 -2.56 6.56 -13.94
CA SER A 42 -1.31 7.32 -13.81
C SER A 42 -0.40 6.68 -12.77
N LEU A 43 0.79 6.24 -13.20
CA LEU A 43 1.78 5.63 -12.32
C LEU A 43 2.21 6.57 -11.18
N ALA A 44 2.36 7.86 -11.46
CA ALA A 44 2.73 8.87 -10.45
C ALA A 44 1.64 9.00 -9.38
N ALA A 45 0.37 9.02 -9.79
CA ALA A 45 -0.75 9.10 -8.85
C ALA A 45 -0.93 7.80 -8.04
N GLN A 46 -0.66 6.63 -8.65
CA GLN A 46 -0.64 5.35 -7.92
C GLN A 46 0.50 5.30 -6.89
N TYR A 47 1.68 5.82 -7.23
CA TYR A 47 2.81 5.90 -6.30
C TYR A 47 2.52 6.83 -5.12
N GLU A 48 1.92 8.00 -5.39
CA GLU A 48 1.52 8.93 -4.34
C GLU A 48 0.46 8.33 -3.40
N ALA A 49 -0.55 7.65 -3.95
CA ALA A 49 -1.57 6.95 -3.17
C ALA A 49 -0.97 5.84 -2.30
N LEU A 50 -0.05 5.03 -2.86
CA LEU A 50 0.69 4.01 -2.11
C LEU A 50 1.49 4.63 -0.96
N HIS A 51 2.19 5.74 -1.22
CA HIS A 51 3.03 6.41 -0.22
C HIS A 51 2.21 7.02 0.92
N GLN A 52 1.11 7.73 0.60
CA GLN A 52 0.20 8.29 1.61
C GLN A 52 -0.41 7.18 2.47
N TRP A 53 -0.87 6.11 1.84
CA TRP A 53 -1.44 4.96 2.53
C TRP A 53 -0.42 4.26 3.44
N ALA A 54 0.79 4.00 2.94
CA ALA A 54 1.87 3.42 3.74
C ALA A 54 2.26 4.33 4.91
N ASN A 55 2.27 5.65 4.74
CA ASN A 55 2.56 6.59 5.84
C ASN A 55 1.45 6.64 6.90
N SER A 56 0.19 6.35 6.54
CA SER A 56 -0.87 6.20 7.54
C SER A 56 -0.60 5.06 8.54
N PHE A 57 0.29 4.13 8.19
CA PHE A 57 0.76 3.06 9.06
C PHE A 57 1.89 3.45 10.00
N SER A 58 2.61 4.51 9.66
CA SER A 58 3.65 5.09 10.48
C SER A 58 3.02 6.15 11.36
N THR A 59 2.17 5.77 12.31
CA THR A 59 1.85 6.68 13.41
C THR A 59 3.16 6.88 14.17
N PRO A 60 3.76 8.09 14.22
CA PRO A 60 4.69 8.34 15.30
C PRO A 60 3.87 8.18 16.57
N ASP A 61 4.42 7.49 17.57
CA ASP A 61 3.88 7.53 18.92
C ASP A 61 3.73 9.01 19.31
N SER A 62 2.52 9.53 19.19
CA SER A 62 2.12 10.82 19.76
C SER A 62 1.39 10.49 21.06
N ALA A 63 2.06 9.71 21.90
CA ALA A 63 1.83 9.66 23.32
C ALA A 63 3.09 10.24 23.98
N GLU A 64 2.87 11.32 24.74
CA GLU A 64 3.73 11.88 25.79
C GLU A 64 4.83 12.86 25.36
N LEU A 65 4.45 14.14 25.21
CA LEU A 65 4.71 15.22 26.20
C LEU A 65 3.81 16.44 25.92
#